data_AF-A0A518LGL3-F1
#
_entry.id   AF-A0A518LGL3-F1
#
_cell.length_a   1.000
_cell.length_b   1.000
_cell.length_c   1.000
_cell.angle_alpha   90.00
_cell.angle_beta   90.00
_cell.angle_gamma   90.00
#
_symmetry.space_group_name_H-M   'P 1'
#
loop_
_entity.id
_entity.type
_entity.pdbx_description
1 polymer ?
#
loop_
_entity_poly.entity_id
_entity_poly.type
_entity_poly.pdbx_seq_one_letter_code
_entity_poly.pdbx_strand_id
1 'polypeptide(L)'
;MTVRQLLLFSTFSLSLVAAPHTSYSDIVVENLFLQCRVTDQISVTEFFDIANPAPQYLSHTATHGLSYCDGGYDSQWAGDSATFDVTMDHRLQGFRGSVTSGGRWLVRPAVDSIVTFDGFFHYSHPTTPNEWGQASINVTLRVEGSTSFLFVDQEVDGTVSLGPPSSTLTVNGSYLLQAGTLYRVGYSFGTLNFQSPPPPTATWLGNGEVHIAINPVPEPAAAMLLVSVLPVALSRPIRRVSMNRIR
;
A
#
# COMPACT_ATOMS: atom_id res chain seq x y z
N MET A 1 -2.78 85.42 20.27
CA MET A 1 -2.76 84.06 20.83
C MET A 1 -2.93 83.08 19.67
N THR A 2 -1.83 82.49 19.21
CA THR A 2 -1.78 81.68 17.99
C THR A 2 -1.50 80.23 18.39
N VAL A 3 -2.49 79.36 18.22
CA VAL A 3 -2.38 77.92 18.51
C VAL A 3 -1.75 77.25 17.30
N ARG A 4 -0.53 76.70 17.44
CA ARG A 4 0.08 75.81 16.45
C ARG A 4 -0.36 74.37 16.75
N GLN A 5 -1.22 73.81 15.90
CA GLN A 5 -1.56 72.39 15.88
C GLN A 5 -0.41 71.60 15.26
N LEU A 6 0.19 70.69 16.03
CA LEU A 6 1.23 69.77 15.59
C LEU A 6 0.55 68.49 15.07
N LEU A 7 0.53 68.30 13.75
CA LEU A 7 0.05 67.07 13.11
C LEU A 7 1.16 66.01 13.16
N LEU A 8 0.97 65.00 14.02
CA LEU A 8 1.78 63.78 14.05
C LEU A 8 1.26 62.80 12.99
N PHE A 9 2.02 62.62 11.92
CA PHE A 9 1.80 61.54 10.96
C PHE A 9 2.43 60.26 11.50
N SER A 10 1.57 59.31 11.90
CA SER A 10 1.96 57.95 12.24
C SER A 10 1.98 57.11 10.95
N THR A 11 3.15 56.81 10.42
CA THR A 11 3.32 55.83 9.34
C THR A 11 3.27 54.42 9.93
N PHE A 12 2.15 53.71 9.74
CA PHE A 12 2.10 52.27 9.97
C PHE A 12 2.75 51.55 8.79
N SER A 13 3.79 50.78 9.05
CA SER A 13 4.39 49.85 8.08
C SER A 13 3.71 48.50 8.24
N LEU A 14 2.90 48.09 7.26
CA LEU A 14 2.32 46.76 7.22
C LEU A 14 3.34 45.82 6.59
N SER A 15 4.11 45.11 7.42
CA SER A 15 4.96 44.01 6.93
C SER A 15 4.09 42.77 6.75
N LEU A 16 3.67 42.53 5.51
CA LEU A 16 3.06 41.26 5.11
C LEU A 16 4.18 40.21 5.08
N VAL A 17 4.34 39.46 6.17
CA VAL A 17 5.16 38.25 6.15
C VAL A 17 4.36 37.23 5.37
N ALA A 18 4.75 36.98 4.12
CA ALA A 18 4.27 35.82 3.39
C ALA A 18 4.68 34.59 4.22
N ALA A 19 3.70 33.88 4.78
CA ALA A 19 3.95 32.54 5.28
C ALA A 19 4.60 31.75 4.13
N PRO A 20 5.63 30.92 4.38
CA PRO A 20 6.17 30.08 3.34
C PRO A 20 5.02 29.25 2.78
N HIS A 21 4.66 29.53 1.52
CA HIS A 21 3.90 28.61 0.71
C HIS A 21 4.80 27.39 0.54
N THR A 22 4.73 26.42 1.45
CA THR A 22 5.01 25.04 1.09
C THR A 22 3.98 24.74 0.00
N SER A 23 4.43 24.70 -1.25
CA SER A 23 3.59 24.25 -2.35
C SER A 23 3.03 22.89 -1.96
N TYR A 24 1.72 22.83 -1.76
CA TYR A 24 0.96 21.58 -1.66
C TYR A 24 0.92 20.94 -3.05
N SER A 25 2.08 20.72 -3.68
CA SER A 25 2.21 20.20 -5.04
C SER A 25 2.51 18.71 -5.07
N ASP A 26 2.62 18.08 -3.90
CA ASP A 26 3.15 16.73 -3.78
C ASP A 26 2.25 15.91 -2.84
N ILE A 27 2.19 14.61 -3.10
CA ILE A 27 1.60 13.65 -2.18
C ILE A 27 2.40 13.64 -0.87
N VAL A 28 1.69 13.73 0.25
CA VAL A 28 2.30 13.70 1.59
C VAL A 28 2.02 12.35 2.23
N VAL A 29 3.08 11.65 2.62
CA VAL A 29 3.00 10.47 3.50
C VAL A 29 3.29 10.93 4.93
N GLU A 30 2.25 11.00 5.76
CA GLU A 30 2.34 11.53 7.13
C GLU A 30 2.80 10.47 8.15
N ASN A 31 2.50 9.21 7.88
CA ASN A 31 2.85 8.11 8.77
C ASN A 31 2.97 6.80 8.00
N LEU A 32 3.95 6.00 8.39
CA LEU A 32 4.14 4.61 8.00
C LEU A 32 4.14 3.76 9.25
N PHE A 33 3.22 2.80 9.33
CA PHE A 33 3.22 1.78 10.38
C PHE A 33 3.28 0.40 9.74
N LEU A 34 4.22 -0.43 10.17
CA LEU A 34 4.47 -1.78 9.64
C LEU A 34 4.62 -2.73 10.82
N GLN A 35 4.09 -3.94 10.69
CA GLN A 35 4.05 -4.91 11.77
C GLN A 35 4.20 -6.35 11.24
N CYS A 36 5.04 -7.13 11.90
CA CYS A 36 5.06 -8.59 11.85
C CYS A 36 4.75 -9.13 13.24
N ARG A 37 3.95 -10.18 13.31
CA ARG A 37 3.56 -10.78 14.58
C ARG A 37 3.44 -12.29 14.46
N VAL A 38 4.06 -12.99 15.41
CA VAL A 38 3.94 -14.43 15.62
C VAL A 38 3.28 -14.65 16.98
N THR A 39 2.14 -15.35 17.01
CA THR A 39 1.30 -15.49 18.21
C THR A 39 1.00 -16.95 18.52
N ASP A 40 1.24 -17.36 19.75
CA ASP A 40 0.74 -18.59 20.39
C ASP A 40 0.09 -18.25 21.75
N GLN A 41 0.59 -18.79 22.88
CA GLN A 41 0.31 -18.24 24.22
C GLN A 41 1.11 -16.97 24.52
N ILE A 42 2.17 -16.72 23.77
CA ILE A 42 3.05 -15.55 23.80
C ILE A 42 2.92 -14.85 22.44
N SER A 43 3.10 -13.54 22.42
CA SER A 43 3.12 -12.75 21.19
C SER A 43 4.49 -12.14 21.00
N VAL A 44 5.20 -12.51 19.93
CA VAL A 44 6.40 -11.82 19.47
C VAL A 44 6.00 -10.90 18.34
N THR A 45 6.27 -9.60 18.51
CA THR A 45 5.85 -8.55 17.58
C THR A 45 7.04 -7.65 17.29
N GLU A 46 7.32 -7.46 16.02
CA GLU A 46 8.24 -6.43 15.53
C GLU A 46 7.42 -5.39 14.76
N PHE A 47 7.73 -4.12 14.94
CA PHE A 47 7.02 -3.05 14.25
C PHE A 47 7.89 -1.82 14.00
N PHE A 48 7.54 -1.09 12.94
CA PHE A 48 8.00 0.27 12.69
C PHE A 48 6.82 1.23 12.78
N ASP A 49 7.06 2.40 13.36
CA ASP A 49 6.13 3.54 13.34
C ASP A 49 6.94 4.81 13.04
N ILE A 50 6.86 5.28 11.80
CA ILE A 50 7.69 6.36 11.27
C ILE A 50 6.77 7.52 10.88
N ALA A 51 6.88 8.62 11.61
CA ALA A 51 6.20 9.87 11.27
C ALA A 51 6.99 10.61 10.18
N ASN A 52 6.28 11.15 9.18
CA ASN A 52 6.86 11.83 8.02
C ASN A 52 8.05 11.06 7.41
N PRO A 53 7.85 9.79 7.01
CA PRO A 53 8.93 9.01 6.41
C PRO A 53 9.48 9.71 5.16
N ALA A 54 10.68 9.34 4.76
CA ALA A 54 11.19 9.58 3.41
C ALA A 54 11.06 8.27 2.58
N PRO A 55 11.13 8.32 1.25
CA PRO A 55 11.24 7.11 0.43
C PRO A 55 12.36 6.22 0.94
N GLN A 56 12.07 4.94 1.17
CA GLN A 56 12.98 4.03 1.84
C GLN A 56 12.62 2.58 1.59
N TYR A 57 13.64 1.73 1.70
CA TYR A 57 13.49 0.30 1.83
C TYR A 57 13.62 -0.10 3.30
N LEU A 58 12.66 -0.86 3.81
CA LEU A 58 12.68 -1.43 5.16
C LEU A 58 12.49 -2.93 5.09
N SER A 59 13.06 -3.64 6.06
CA SER A 59 12.78 -5.05 6.28
C SER A 59 12.74 -5.34 7.77
N HIS A 60 11.86 -6.25 8.21
CA HIS A 60 11.90 -6.77 9.56
C HIS A 60 11.44 -8.22 9.61
N THR A 61 11.89 -8.92 10.65
CA THR A 61 11.54 -10.31 10.89
C THR A 61 11.12 -10.50 12.35
N ALA A 62 9.93 -11.02 12.60
CA ALA A 62 9.53 -11.50 13.94
C ALA A 62 9.65 -13.02 13.98
N THR A 63 10.34 -13.57 15.00
CA THR A 63 10.59 -15.02 15.11
C THR A 63 10.21 -15.56 16.49
N HIS A 64 9.52 -16.69 16.53
CA HIS A 64 9.24 -17.45 17.75
C HIS A 64 9.40 -18.96 17.47
N GLY A 65 10.46 -19.56 18.03
CA GLY A 65 10.79 -20.97 17.76
C GLY A 65 11.10 -21.20 16.28
N LEU A 66 10.38 -22.12 15.63
CA LEU A 66 10.49 -22.41 14.20
C LEU A 66 9.53 -21.57 13.34
N SER A 67 8.74 -20.70 13.97
CA SER A 67 7.79 -19.84 13.28
C SER A 67 8.36 -18.44 13.08
N TYR A 68 8.11 -17.84 11.93
CA TYR A 68 8.53 -16.49 11.63
C TYR A 68 7.58 -15.77 10.69
N CYS A 69 7.72 -14.45 10.69
CA CYS A 69 7.17 -13.50 9.76
C CYS A 69 8.34 -12.67 9.25
N ASP A 70 8.57 -12.66 7.94
CA ASP A 70 9.58 -11.81 7.31
C ASP A 70 8.92 -10.89 6.28
N GLY A 71 9.20 -9.59 6.38
CA GLY A 71 8.55 -8.57 5.58
C GLY A 71 9.55 -7.62 4.96
N GLY A 72 9.42 -7.39 3.65
CA GLY A 72 10.16 -6.38 2.89
C GLY A 72 9.23 -5.30 2.36
N TYR A 73 9.68 -4.04 2.45
CA TYR A 73 8.88 -2.85 2.11
C TYR A 73 9.72 -1.89 1.28
N ASP A 74 9.34 -1.66 0.03
CA ASP A 74 9.91 -0.61 -0.80
C ASP A 74 8.84 0.48 -0.99
N SER A 75 9.07 1.65 -0.39
CA SER A 75 8.14 2.77 -0.45
C SER A 75 8.79 3.94 -1.18
N GLN A 76 8.16 4.39 -2.26
CA GLN A 76 8.66 5.47 -3.11
C GLN A 76 7.55 6.48 -3.38
N TRP A 77 7.89 7.76 -3.44
CA TRP A 77 6.97 8.80 -3.89
C TRP A 77 7.73 10.01 -4.40
N ALA A 78 7.14 10.69 -5.38
CA ALA A 78 7.66 11.91 -5.98
C ALA A 78 6.51 12.65 -6.67
N GLY A 79 6.40 13.97 -6.44
CA GLY A 79 5.28 14.77 -6.95
C GLY A 79 3.94 14.20 -6.48
N ASP A 80 3.01 14.00 -7.41
CA ASP A 80 1.66 13.50 -7.13
C ASP A 80 1.52 11.96 -7.14
N SER A 81 2.63 11.23 -7.23
CA SER A 81 2.63 9.77 -7.30
C SER A 81 3.34 9.11 -6.12
N ALA A 82 2.82 7.96 -5.70
CA ALA A 82 3.46 7.08 -4.70
C ALA A 82 3.30 5.62 -5.09
N THR A 83 4.29 4.79 -4.74
CA THR A 83 4.23 3.33 -4.81
C THR A 83 4.65 2.73 -3.47
N PHE A 84 3.95 1.68 -3.07
CA PHE A 84 4.24 0.91 -1.88
C PHE A 84 4.23 -0.57 -2.26
N ASP A 85 5.42 -1.15 -2.35
CA ASP A 85 5.64 -2.53 -2.66
C ASP A 85 5.93 -3.29 -1.37
N VAL A 86 5.16 -4.35 -1.15
CA VAL A 86 5.22 -5.17 0.06
C VAL A 86 5.46 -6.61 -0.35
N THR A 87 6.43 -7.27 0.30
CA THR A 87 6.68 -8.71 0.15
C THR A 87 6.65 -9.37 1.52
N MET A 88 6.02 -10.54 1.62
CA MET A 88 5.87 -11.29 2.88
C MET A 88 6.23 -12.75 2.72
N ASP A 89 6.87 -13.30 3.75
CA ASP A 89 7.07 -14.73 3.95
C ASP A 89 6.66 -15.12 5.38
N HIS A 90 5.76 -16.09 5.49
CA HIS A 90 5.21 -16.62 6.72
C HIS A 90 5.57 -18.09 6.83
N ARG A 91 6.06 -18.47 8.01
CA ARG A 91 6.16 -19.86 8.44
C ARG A 91 5.57 -20.02 9.82
N LEU A 92 4.62 -20.93 9.96
CA LEU A 92 4.03 -21.31 11.23
C LEU A 92 4.26 -22.82 11.46
N GLN A 93 4.96 -23.15 12.55
CA GLN A 93 5.32 -24.52 12.91
C GLN A 93 5.55 -24.65 14.43
N GLY A 94 5.19 -25.81 14.97
CA GLY A 94 5.55 -26.23 16.33
C GLY A 94 4.56 -25.82 17.43
N PHE A 95 3.61 -24.93 17.16
CA PHE A 95 2.55 -24.55 18.09
C PHE A 95 1.24 -24.19 17.38
N ARG A 96 0.15 -24.13 18.15
CA ARG A 96 -1.14 -23.59 17.69
C ARG A 96 -1.11 -22.07 17.78
N GLY A 97 -1.44 -21.37 16.71
CA GLY A 97 -1.29 -19.93 16.67
C GLY A 97 -1.48 -19.30 15.30
N SER A 98 -0.86 -18.15 15.12
CA SER A 98 -0.90 -17.39 13.87
C SER A 98 0.40 -16.65 13.60
N VAL A 99 0.62 -16.40 12.32
CA VAL A 99 1.58 -15.43 11.79
C VAL A 99 0.79 -14.40 11.01
N THR A 100 0.96 -13.12 11.38
CA THR A 100 0.27 -12.02 10.73
C THR A 100 1.25 -10.91 10.39
N SER A 101 1.14 -10.40 9.18
CA SER A 101 1.81 -9.20 8.71
C SER A 101 0.78 -8.14 8.40
N GLY A 102 1.11 -6.89 8.64
CA GLY A 102 0.25 -5.81 8.21
C GLY A 102 0.95 -4.48 8.25
N GLY A 103 0.36 -3.52 7.58
CA GLY A 103 0.88 -2.18 7.57
C GLY A 103 -0.15 -1.20 7.07
N ARG A 104 0.17 0.08 7.26
CA ARG A 104 -0.67 1.18 6.85
C ARG A 104 0.18 2.42 6.55
N TRP A 105 -0.26 3.16 5.55
CA TRP A 105 0.24 4.48 5.21
C TRP A 105 -0.87 5.50 5.44
N LEU A 106 -0.52 6.63 6.06
CA LEU A 106 -1.36 7.82 6.07
C LEU A 106 -0.92 8.71 4.92
N VAL A 107 -1.78 8.86 3.92
CA VAL A 107 -1.46 9.53 2.66
C VAL A 107 -2.45 10.64 2.37
N ARG A 108 -1.93 11.82 1.99
CA ARG A 108 -2.71 12.98 1.57
C ARG A 108 -2.30 13.39 0.16
N PRO A 109 -3.10 13.09 -0.86
CA PRO A 109 -2.86 13.57 -2.22
C PRO A 109 -2.99 15.09 -2.32
N ALA A 110 -2.13 15.73 -3.11
CA ALA A 110 -2.25 17.16 -3.45
C ALA A 110 -3.30 17.43 -4.54
N VAL A 111 -3.51 16.46 -5.43
CA VAL A 111 -4.51 16.47 -6.50
C VAL A 111 -5.40 15.24 -6.41
N ASP A 112 -6.55 15.26 -7.08
CA ASP A 112 -7.39 14.07 -7.20
C ASP A 112 -6.57 12.95 -7.84
N SER A 113 -6.55 11.79 -7.19
CA SER A 113 -5.65 10.69 -7.50
C SER A 113 -6.40 9.37 -7.51
N ILE A 114 -5.92 8.39 -8.24
CA ILE A 114 -6.43 7.01 -8.21
C ILE A 114 -5.44 6.19 -7.40
N VAL A 115 -5.92 5.54 -6.32
CA VAL A 115 -5.18 4.45 -5.68
C VAL A 115 -5.57 3.14 -6.36
N THR A 116 -4.58 2.31 -6.67
CA THR A 116 -4.73 0.95 -7.19
C THR A 116 -4.10 -0.04 -6.24
N PHE A 117 -4.74 -1.19 -6.09
CA PHE A 117 -4.29 -2.33 -5.32
C PHE A 117 -4.16 -3.52 -6.27
N ASP A 118 -3.04 -4.22 -6.19
CA ASP A 118 -2.81 -5.50 -6.85
C ASP A 118 -1.96 -6.35 -5.92
N GLY A 119 -2.41 -7.56 -5.59
CA GLY A 119 -1.67 -8.40 -4.66
C GLY A 119 -2.12 -9.83 -4.67
N PHE A 120 -1.22 -10.70 -4.21
CA PHE A 120 -1.49 -12.11 -4.04
C PHE A 120 -0.87 -12.66 -2.77
N PHE A 121 -1.43 -13.77 -2.29
CA PHE A 121 -0.87 -14.55 -1.19
C PHE A 121 -1.00 -16.03 -1.51
N HIS A 122 0.11 -16.66 -1.85
CA HIS A 122 0.20 -18.09 -2.02
C HIS A 122 0.34 -18.76 -0.65
N TYR A 123 -0.42 -19.82 -0.39
CA TYR A 123 -0.27 -20.59 0.84
C TYR A 123 -0.07 -22.08 0.55
N SER A 124 0.61 -22.74 1.47
CA SER A 124 0.83 -24.19 1.46
C SER A 124 0.68 -24.72 2.88
N HIS A 125 -0.42 -25.42 3.12
CA HIS A 125 -0.76 -26.04 4.39
C HIS A 125 -0.61 -27.55 4.32
N PRO A 126 -0.45 -28.21 5.47
CA PRO A 126 -0.36 -29.66 5.51
C PRO A 126 -1.64 -30.34 5.00
N THR A 127 -1.49 -31.51 4.37
CA THR A 127 -2.61 -32.25 3.75
C THR A 127 -3.18 -33.36 4.64
N THR A 128 -2.58 -33.61 5.80
CA THR A 128 -2.96 -34.76 6.64
C THR A 128 -4.31 -34.48 7.32
N PRO A 129 -5.14 -35.51 7.55
CA PRO A 129 -6.37 -35.33 8.33
C PRO A 129 -6.12 -34.63 9.67
N ASN A 130 -6.97 -33.66 9.99
CA ASN A 130 -6.93 -32.85 11.22
C ASN A 130 -5.82 -31.78 11.28
N GLU A 131 -5.07 -31.54 10.20
CA GLU A 131 -4.11 -30.43 10.11
C GLU A 131 -4.77 -29.19 9.50
N TRP A 132 -5.57 -28.50 10.31
CA TRP A 132 -6.38 -27.37 9.82
C TRP A 132 -5.60 -26.06 9.87
N GLY A 133 -5.59 -25.36 8.74
CA GLY A 133 -5.08 -24.01 8.61
C GLY A 133 -5.94 -23.10 7.74
N GLN A 134 -5.68 -21.80 7.89
CA GLN A 134 -6.33 -20.71 7.17
C GLN A 134 -5.28 -19.72 6.70
N ALA A 135 -5.46 -19.21 5.49
CA ALA A 135 -4.71 -18.11 4.92
C ALA A 135 -5.66 -16.94 4.65
N SER A 136 -5.15 -15.72 4.73
CA SER A 136 -5.92 -14.52 4.39
C SER A 136 -5.04 -13.42 3.84
N ILE A 137 -5.58 -12.66 2.90
CA ILE A 137 -5.03 -11.39 2.41
C ILE A 137 -6.15 -10.35 2.44
N ASN A 138 -5.82 -9.12 2.80
CA ASN A 138 -6.77 -8.02 2.89
C ASN A 138 -6.09 -6.71 2.54
N VAL A 139 -6.78 -5.86 1.78
CA VAL A 139 -6.41 -4.46 1.54
C VAL A 139 -7.60 -3.57 1.87
N THR A 140 -7.30 -2.42 2.46
CA THR A 140 -8.33 -1.49 2.95
C THR A 140 -7.97 -0.06 2.65
N LEU A 141 -9.00 0.75 2.45
CA LEU A 141 -8.91 2.20 2.33
C LEU A 141 -10.00 2.83 3.20
N ARG A 142 -9.63 3.87 3.94
CA ARG A 142 -10.60 4.74 4.63
C ARG A 142 -10.08 6.16 4.75
N VAL A 143 -10.98 7.11 5.01
CA VAL A 143 -10.58 8.44 5.47
C VAL A 143 -10.05 8.32 6.90
N GLU A 144 -8.95 9.02 7.20
CA GLU A 144 -8.39 9.00 8.55
C GLU A 144 -9.37 9.61 9.57
N GLY A 145 -9.56 8.92 10.69
CA GLY A 145 -10.58 9.26 11.70
C GLY A 145 -12.00 8.73 11.41
N SER A 146 -12.25 8.17 10.22
CA SER A 146 -13.52 7.50 9.91
C SER A 146 -13.55 6.06 10.42
N THR A 147 -14.74 5.60 10.83
CA THR A 147 -15.00 4.18 11.15
C THR A 147 -15.37 3.36 9.92
N SER A 148 -15.77 4.00 8.83
CA SER A 148 -16.24 3.34 7.61
C SER A 148 -15.10 3.16 6.60
N PHE A 149 -15.07 2.00 5.97
CA PHE A 149 -14.18 1.74 4.84
C PHE A 149 -14.77 2.31 3.55
N LEU A 150 -13.90 2.90 2.72
CA LEU A 150 -14.23 3.33 1.35
C LEU A 150 -14.02 2.17 0.37
N PHE A 151 -13.03 1.33 0.65
CA PHE A 151 -12.70 0.14 -0.11
C PHE A 151 -12.20 -0.93 0.85
N VAL A 152 -12.65 -2.16 0.62
CA VAL A 152 -12.16 -3.38 1.26
C VAL A 152 -12.15 -4.44 0.18
N ASP A 153 -11.02 -5.12 0.04
CA ASP A 153 -10.95 -6.37 -0.71
C ASP A 153 -10.20 -7.38 0.13
N GLN A 154 -10.81 -8.54 0.33
CA GLN A 154 -10.35 -9.55 1.26
C GLN A 154 -10.69 -10.94 0.73
N GLU A 155 -9.68 -11.80 0.75
CA GLU A 155 -9.81 -13.22 0.46
C GLU A 155 -9.34 -14.04 1.66
N VAL A 156 -10.04 -15.15 1.91
CA VAL A 156 -9.76 -16.10 2.99
C VAL A 156 -10.01 -17.51 2.50
N ASP A 157 -9.02 -18.38 2.61
CA ASP A 157 -9.15 -19.79 2.22
C ASP A 157 -8.32 -20.71 3.15
N GLY A 158 -8.35 -22.00 2.87
CA GLY A 158 -7.58 -23.03 3.54
C GLY A 158 -8.46 -24.18 4.00
N THR A 159 -7.78 -25.24 4.45
CA THR A 159 -8.40 -26.49 4.91
C THR A 159 -9.50 -26.33 5.98
N VAL A 160 -9.47 -25.28 6.83
CA VAL A 160 -10.53 -25.03 7.82
C VAL A 160 -11.86 -24.65 7.16
N SER A 161 -11.80 -24.04 5.98
CA SER A 161 -12.95 -23.65 5.16
C SER A 161 -13.33 -24.74 4.15
N LEU A 162 -12.82 -25.97 4.34
CA LEU A 162 -12.89 -27.06 3.35
C LEU A 162 -12.25 -26.71 2.00
N GLY A 163 -11.42 -25.67 1.97
CA GLY A 163 -10.63 -25.27 0.81
C GLY A 163 -9.44 -26.20 0.58
N PRO A 164 -8.77 -26.05 -0.57
CA PRO A 164 -7.58 -26.83 -0.88
C PRO A 164 -6.44 -26.52 0.13
N PRO A 165 -5.52 -27.49 0.34
CA PRO A 165 -4.36 -27.29 1.20
C PRO A 165 -3.35 -26.29 0.64
N SER A 166 -3.40 -25.99 -0.66
CA SER A 166 -2.60 -24.95 -1.29
C SER A 166 -3.42 -24.25 -2.36
N SER A 167 -3.35 -22.93 -2.37
CA SER A 167 -3.99 -22.06 -3.36
C SER A 167 -3.30 -20.69 -3.34
N THR A 168 -3.76 -19.79 -4.19
CA THR A 168 -3.35 -18.40 -4.21
C THR A 168 -4.57 -17.53 -4.02
N LEU A 169 -4.52 -16.70 -2.98
CA LEU A 169 -5.49 -15.63 -2.75
C LEU A 169 -5.05 -14.39 -3.54
N THR A 170 -6.00 -13.60 -4.03
CA THR A 170 -5.70 -12.38 -4.78
C THR A 170 -6.56 -11.24 -4.27
N VAL A 171 -6.02 -10.03 -4.29
CA VAL A 171 -6.78 -8.80 -4.06
C VAL A 171 -6.47 -7.82 -5.17
N ASN A 172 -7.49 -7.12 -5.67
CA ASN A 172 -7.32 -6.18 -6.75
C ASN A 172 -8.44 -5.13 -6.75
N GLY A 173 -8.08 -3.88 -7.02
CA GLY A 173 -9.09 -2.84 -7.15
C GLY A 173 -8.51 -1.45 -7.26
N SER A 174 -9.39 -0.46 -7.33
CA SER A 174 -9.00 0.94 -7.39
C SER A 174 -10.04 1.85 -6.76
N TYR A 175 -9.62 3.02 -6.29
CA TYR A 175 -10.52 4.02 -5.71
C TYR A 175 -10.04 5.45 -6.01
N LEU A 176 -10.97 6.39 -6.17
CA LEU A 176 -10.67 7.81 -6.35
C LEU A 176 -10.42 8.49 -4.99
N LEU A 177 -9.21 8.98 -4.79
CA LEU A 177 -8.82 9.82 -3.67
C LEU A 177 -9.04 11.28 -4.04
N GLN A 178 -9.71 12.02 -3.16
CA GLN A 178 -9.91 13.46 -3.29
C GLN A 178 -8.67 14.21 -2.77
N ALA A 179 -8.29 15.26 -3.48
CA ALA A 179 -7.23 16.18 -3.08
C ALA A 179 -7.41 16.69 -1.63
N GLY A 180 -6.30 16.82 -0.90
CA GLY A 180 -6.25 17.40 0.44
C GLY A 180 -6.82 16.51 1.56
N THR A 181 -7.46 15.39 1.24
CA THR A 181 -8.03 14.45 2.23
C THR A 181 -6.97 13.47 2.71
N LEU A 182 -6.90 13.25 4.03
CA LEU A 182 -6.00 12.26 4.61
C LEU A 182 -6.65 10.88 4.59
N TYR A 183 -6.01 9.93 3.93
CA TYR A 183 -6.44 8.56 3.81
C TYR A 183 -5.54 7.64 4.61
N ARG A 184 -6.13 6.58 5.15
CA ARG A 184 -5.42 5.41 5.67
C ARG A 184 -5.56 4.28 4.65
N VAL A 185 -4.43 3.95 4.03
CA VAL A 185 -4.28 2.81 3.12
C VAL A 185 -3.65 1.68 3.92
N GLY A 186 -4.22 0.49 3.94
CA GLY A 186 -3.71 -0.62 4.74
C GLY A 186 -3.76 -1.95 4.01
N TYR A 187 -2.90 -2.87 4.44
CA TYR A 187 -2.89 -4.25 3.99
C TYR A 187 -2.66 -5.18 5.19
N SER A 188 -3.01 -6.45 5.05
CA SER A 188 -2.59 -7.50 5.97
C SER A 188 -2.56 -8.87 5.30
N PHE A 189 -1.61 -9.69 5.74
CA PHE A 189 -1.50 -11.11 5.43
C PHE A 189 -1.66 -11.92 6.71
N GLY A 190 -2.23 -13.12 6.61
CA GLY A 190 -2.43 -14.01 7.75
C GLY A 190 -2.26 -15.47 7.40
N THR A 191 -1.57 -16.20 8.26
CA THR A 191 -1.47 -17.67 8.25
C THR A 191 -1.80 -18.17 9.65
N LEU A 192 -2.78 -19.05 9.78
CA LEU A 192 -3.24 -19.60 11.05
C LEU A 192 -3.24 -21.11 11.02
N ASN A 193 -2.99 -21.73 12.17
CA ASN A 193 -3.29 -23.14 12.40
C ASN A 193 -4.19 -23.32 13.62
N PHE A 194 -5.05 -24.34 13.57
CA PHE A 194 -6.05 -24.59 14.62
C PHE A 194 -5.78 -25.85 15.43
N GLN A 195 -4.76 -26.62 15.05
CA GLN A 195 -4.47 -27.91 15.66
C GLN A 195 -3.70 -27.76 16.98
N SER A 196 -4.08 -28.53 18.00
CA SER A 196 -3.44 -28.54 19.32
C SER A 196 -3.25 -29.96 19.86
N PRO A 197 -2.01 -30.41 20.12
CA PRO A 197 -0.77 -29.85 19.60
C PRO A 197 -0.66 -30.09 18.08
N PRO A 198 0.00 -29.21 17.32
CA PRO A 198 0.33 -29.51 15.93
C PRO A 198 1.42 -30.60 15.86
N PRO A 199 1.45 -31.42 14.80
CA PRO A 199 2.53 -32.36 14.55
C PRO A 199 3.86 -31.60 14.43
N PRO A 200 4.98 -32.12 14.96
CA PRO A 200 6.26 -31.40 14.96
C PRO A 200 6.77 -30.98 13.58
N THR A 201 6.38 -31.72 12.53
CA THR A 201 6.77 -31.49 11.13
C THR A 201 5.74 -30.70 10.34
N ALA A 202 4.53 -30.50 10.86
CA ALA A 202 3.47 -29.77 10.17
C ALA A 202 3.83 -28.30 10.08
N THR A 203 3.84 -27.76 8.86
CA THR A 203 4.23 -26.39 8.58
C THR A 203 3.12 -25.72 7.76
N TRP A 204 2.66 -24.58 8.22
CA TRP A 204 1.74 -23.71 7.49
C TRP A 204 2.56 -22.56 6.92
N LEU A 205 2.65 -22.53 5.59
CA LEU A 205 3.44 -21.56 4.86
C LEU A 205 2.53 -20.56 4.15
N GLY A 206 3.01 -19.34 4.00
CA GLY A 206 2.38 -18.35 3.14
C GLY A 206 3.37 -17.31 2.65
N ASN A 207 3.36 -17.02 1.37
CA ASN A 207 4.21 -16.00 0.76
C ASN A 207 3.40 -15.15 -0.20
N GLY A 208 3.67 -13.85 -0.25
CA GLY A 208 2.88 -12.98 -1.11
C GLY A 208 3.46 -11.59 -1.25
N GLU A 209 2.77 -10.82 -2.09
CA GLU A 209 3.11 -9.43 -2.34
C GLU A 209 1.85 -8.59 -2.50
N VAL A 210 1.96 -7.31 -2.18
CA VAL A 210 0.95 -6.29 -2.43
C VAL A 210 1.66 -5.09 -3.04
N HIS A 211 1.25 -4.71 -4.23
CA HIS A 211 1.60 -3.48 -4.92
C HIS A 211 0.45 -2.47 -4.75
N ILE A 212 0.77 -1.32 -4.17
CA ILE A 212 -0.15 -0.20 -4.06
C ILE A 212 0.46 0.97 -4.81
N ALA A 213 -0.28 1.53 -5.76
CA ALA A 213 0.14 2.73 -6.46
C ALA A 213 -0.91 3.83 -6.29
N ILE A 214 -0.45 5.06 -6.14
CA ILE A 214 -1.28 6.27 -6.16
C ILE A 214 -0.75 7.12 -7.30
N ASN A 215 -1.63 7.49 -8.22
CA ASN A 215 -1.27 8.32 -9.37
C ASN A 215 -2.31 9.42 -9.58
N PRO A 216 -1.91 10.60 -10.06
CA PRO A 216 -2.86 11.68 -10.33
C PRO A 216 -3.88 11.25 -11.38
N VAL A 217 -5.13 11.69 -11.23
CA VAL A 217 -6.14 11.54 -12.28
C VAL A 217 -5.66 12.34 -13.49
N PRO A 218 -5.56 11.74 -14.69
CA PRO A 218 -5.16 12.48 -15.88
C PRO A 218 -6.11 13.67 -16.09
N GLU A 219 -5.56 14.88 -16.17
CA GLU A 219 -6.38 16.05 -16.48
C GLU A 219 -7.12 15.84 -17.81
N PRO A 220 -8.36 16.35 -17.97
CA PRO A 220 -9.11 16.20 -19.21
C PRO A 220 -8.32 16.65 -20.46
N ALA A 221 -7.47 17.67 -20.33
CA ALA A 221 -6.61 18.14 -21.42
C ALA A 221 -5.53 17.11 -21.80
N ALA A 222 -4.91 16.43 -20.82
CA ALA A 222 -3.95 15.36 -21.05
C ALA A 222 -4.62 14.14 -21.71
N ALA A 223 -5.84 13.79 -21.27
CA ALA A 223 -6.63 12.73 -21.90
C ALA A 223 -6.96 13.07 -23.36
N MET A 224 -7.38 14.30 -23.64
CA MET A 224 -7.70 14.76 -25.00
C MET A 224 -6.45 14.81 -25.91
N LEU A 225 -5.28 15.18 -25.38
CA LEU A 225 -4.02 15.13 -26.12
C LEU A 225 -3.70 13.70 -26.54
N LEU A 226 -3.82 12.72 -25.64
CA LEU A 226 -3.56 11.31 -25.92
C LEU A 226 -4.43 10.78 -27.07
N VAL A 227 -5.73 11.14 -27.05
CA VAL A 227 -6.69 10.78 -28.10
C VAL A 227 -6.32 11.43 -29.44
N SER A 228 -5.84 12.66 -29.43
CA SER A 228 -5.47 13.38 -30.67
C SER A 228 -4.21 12.83 -31.37
N VAL A 229 -3.31 12.16 -30.64
CA VAL A 229 -2.04 11.65 -31.19
C VAL A 229 -2.15 10.22 -31.75
N LEU A 230 -3.12 9.42 -31.27
CA LEU A 230 -3.38 8.05 -31.75
C LEU A 230 -3.59 7.93 -33.28
N PRO A 231 -4.39 8.77 -33.96
CA PRO A 231 -4.57 8.66 -35.41
C PRO A 231 -3.31 9.01 -36.23
N VAL A 232 -2.38 9.81 -35.67
CA VAL A 232 -1.11 10.16 -36.34
C VAL A 232 -0.08 9.03 -36.23
N ALA A 233 -0.11 8.26 -35.14
CA ALA A 233 0.75 7.09 -34.98
C ALA A 233 0.32 5.88 -35.83
N LEU A 234 -0.99 5.67 -35.99
CA LEU A 234 -1.56 4.56 -36.77
C LEU A 234 -1.55 4.79 -38.29
N SER A 235 -1.33 6.02 -38.75
CA SER A 235 -1.30 6.37 -40.18
C SER A 235 0.08 6.29 -40.83
N ARG A 236 1.10 5.75 -40.14
CA ARG A 236 2.40 5.51 -40.77
C ARG A 236 2.25 4.48 -41.90
N PRO A 237 2.53 4.85 -43.16
CA PRO A 237 2.38 3.94 -44.28
C PRO A 237 3.31 2.75 -44.10
N ILE A 238 2.74 1.54 -44.14
CA ILE A 238 3.50 0.28 -44.17
C ILE A 238 4.41 0.37 -45.39
N ARG A 239 5.72 0.54 -45.15
CA ARG A 239 6.74 0.60 -46.19
C ARG A 239 6.80 -0.80 -46.82
N ARG A 240 6.09 -0.99 -47.94
CA ARG A 240 6.18 -2.21 -48.74
C ARG A 240 7.64 -2.39 -49.16
N VAL A 241 8.32 -3.33 -48.51
CA VAL A 241 9.65 -3.77 -48.93
C VAL A 241 9.46 -4.53 -50.24
N SER A 242 9.83 -3.88 -51.34
CA SER A 242 9.94 -4.51 -52.65
C SER A 242 11.00 -5.61 -52.58
N MET A 243 10.57 -6.88 -52.64
CA MET A 243 11.48 -8.01 -52.82
C MET A 243 12.00 -8.01 -54.26
N ASN A 244 13.25 -7.61 -54.45
CA ASN A 244 13.97 -7.85 -55.70
C ASN A 244 14.21 -9.35 -55.86
N ARG A 245 13.57 -9.96 -56.87
CA ARG A 245 13.92 -11.29 -57.37
C ARG A 245 15.25 -11.19 -58.12
N ILE A 246 16.29 -11.80 -57.57
CA ILE A 246 17.52 -12.10 -58.30
C ILE A 246 17.25 -13.33 -59.17
N ARG A 247 17.55 -13.23 -60.47
CA ARG A 247 17.61 -14.34 -61.42
C ARG A 247 19.02 -14.88 -61.47
#